data_AF-A0A9D8V0X3-F1
#
_entry.id   AF-A0A9D8V0X3-F1
#
_cell.length_a   1.000
_cell.length_b   1.000
_cell.length_c   1.000
_cell.angle_alpha   90.00
_cell.angle_beta   90.00
_cell.angle_gamma   90.00
#
_symmetry.space_group_name_H-M   'P 1'
#
loop_
_entity.id
_entity.type
_entity.pdbx_description
1 polymer ?
#
loop_
_entity_poly.entity_id
_entity_poly.type
_entity_poly.pdbx_seq_one_letter_code
_entity_poly.pdbx_strand_id
1 'polypeptide(L)'
;MTRTLNERQSDFVDGVDHVKWLQSSVAKWAASTALTLVTFIVLMIASAYFGVGVASELPRGYFTWCQTDTSNCPAVEPQVVPYTYETANLLEMARSERRFAIRYRADDIDSWSYPSRGWGDCEDIAIWFRSFLHQNGVPMGAMRFAVGRTWNGLHVWLEVMTDRGPIAIDQYEIATRDRFRVKFSYGESYDCDEYGCAWRGNTLYPSRESVSGFTQDRR
;
A
#
# COMPACT_ATOMS: atom_id res chain seq x y z
N MET A 1 16.12 26.63 82.91
CA MET A 1 15.03 27.03 82.01
C MET A 1 14.17 25.81 81.70
N THR A 2 13.11 25.61 82.48
CA THR A 2 12.13 24.53 82.32
C THR A 2 11.03 25.03 81.40
N ARG A 3 10.99 24.56 80.14
CA ARG A 3 9.87 24.83 79.23
C ARG A 3 8.57 24.31 79.83
N THR A 4 7.50 25.06 79.65
CA THR A 4 6.19 24.73 80.20
C THR A 4 5.56 23.54 79.45
N LEU A 5 4.65 22.82 80.10
CA LEU A 5 3.97 21.67 79.48
C LEU A 5 3.22 22.05 78.20
N ASN A 6 2.71 23.29 78.12
CA ASN A 6 2.05 23.81 76.92
C ASN A 6 3.00 23.92 75.72
N GLU A 7 4.23 24.40 75.90
CA GLU A 7 5.23 24.48 74.82
C GLU A 7 5.63 23.09 74.31
N ARG A 8 5.67 22.10 75.21
CA ARG A 8 6.01 20.72 74.83
C ARG A 8 4.87 20.04 74.06
N GLN A 9 3.62 20.45 74.31
CA GLN A 9 2.45 19.93 73.61
C GLN A 9 2.28 20.55 72.22
N SER A 10 2.58 21.84 72.03
CA SER A 10 2.61 22.47 70.70
C SER A 10 3.70 21.85 69.82
N ASP A 11 4.92 21.67 70.34
CA ASP A 11 6.03 21.06 69.59
C ASP A 11 5.69 19.63 69.12
N PHE A 12 4.92 18.87 69.91
CA PHE A 12 4.46 17.53 69.54
C PHE A 12 3.39 17.55 68.44
N VAL A 13 2.42 18.46 68.52
CA VAL A 13 1.35 18.60 67.51
C VAL A 13 1.94 19.06 66.18
N ASP A 14 2.85 20.04 66.20
CA ASP A 14 3.55 20.54 65.01
C ASP A 14 4.39 19.42 64.35
N GLY A 15 5.07 18.59 65.15
CA GLY A 15 5.81 17.44 64.66
C GLY A 15 4.94 16.38 63.97
N VAL A 16 3.74 16.11 64.51
CA VAL A 16 2.79 15.16 63.92
C VAL A 16 2.22 15.69 62.60
N ASP A 17 1.94 16.99 62.52
CA ASP A 17 1.41 17.61 61.31
C ASP A 17 2.46 17.71 60.19
N HIS A 18 3.73 17.93 60.54
CA HIS A 18 4.85 17.84 59.59
C HIS A 18 5.01 16.43 58.98
N VAL A 19 4.88 15.38 59.78
CA VAL A 19 4.96 13.98 59.30
C VAL A 19 3.79 13.65 58.37
N LYS A 20 2.56 14.07 58.70
CA LYS A 20 1.37 13.88 57.85
C LYS A 20 1.49 14.66 56.53
N TRP A 21 2.03 15.87 56.56
CA TRP A 21 2.27 16.69 55.36
C TRP A 21 3.29 16.01 54.43
N LEU A 22 4.41 15.51 54.97
CA LEU A 22 5.42 14.78 54.20
C LEU A 22 4.85 13.50 53.58
N GLN A 23 4.10 12.70 54.34
CA GLN A 23 3.48 11.47 53.84
C GLN A 23 2.46 11.74 52.72
N SER A 24 1.63 12.78 52.86
CA SER A 24 0.65 13.14 51.82
C SER A 24 1.30 13.71 50.56
N SER A 25 2.43 14.39 50.70
CA SER A 25 3.16 14.98 49.57
C SER A 25 3.86 13.89 48.75
N VAL A 26 4.57 12.95 49.40
CA VAL A 26 5.25 11.84 48.71
C VAL A 26 4.27 10.93 47.95
N ALA A 27 3.09 10.66 48.53
CA ALA A 27 2.05 9.88 47.86
C ALA A 27 1.48 10.57 46.60
N LYS A 28 1.32 11.90 46.63
CA LYS A 28 0.87 12.69 45.47
C LYS A 28 1.89 12.69 44.34
N TRP A 29 3.19 12.82 44.66
CA TRP A 29 4.25 12.75 43.66
C TRP A 29 4.37 11.36 43.02
N ALA A 30 4.28 10.28 43.82
CA ALA A 30 4.35 8.91 43.32
C ALA A 30 3.18 8.54 42.37
N ALA A 31 1.95 8.96 42.71
CA ALA A 31 0.78 8.73 41.86
C ALA A 31 0.87 9.48 40.52
N SER A 32 1.40 10.71 40.53
CA SER A 32 1.55 11.51 39.31
C SER A 32 2.60 10.91 38.36
N THR A 33 3.72 10.39 38.88
CA THR A 33 4.76 9.73 38.07
C THR A 33 4.29 8.40 37.47
N ALA A 34 3.48 7.62 38.21
CA ALA A 34 2.94 6.36 37.72
C ALA A 34 1.94 6.59 36.57
N LEU A 35 1.08 7.60 36.68
CA LEU A 35 0.10 7.92 35.65
C LEU A 35 0.78 8.39 34.35
N THR A 36 1.84 9.20 34.44
CA THR A 36 2.60 9.63 33.25
C THR A 36 3.29 8.46 32.55
N LEU A 37 3.85 7.51 33.30
CA LEU A 37 4.49 6.32 32.72
C LEU A 37 3.50 5.40 32.00
N VAL A 38 2.34 5.13 32.61
CA VAL A 38 1.29 4.31 31.98
C VAL A 38 0.77 4.95 30.69
N THR A 39 0.53 6.27 30.71
CA THR A 39 0.05 6.98 29.52
C THR A 39 1.09 6.96 28.39
N PHE A 40 2.38 7.10 28.72
CA PHE A 40 3.47 7.01 27.75
C PHE A 40 3.59 5.61 27.14
N ILE A 41 3.45 4.56 27.95
CA ILE A 41 3.45 3.17 27.46
C ILE A 41 2.25 2.90 26.55
N VAL A 42 1.05 3.36 26.92
CA VAL A 42 -0.16 3.21 26.08
C VAL A 42 0.00 3.95 24.75
N LEU A 43 0.58 5.15 24.75
CA LEU A 43 0.87 5.90 23.51
C LEU A 43 1.92 5.21 22.63
N MET A 44 2.97 4.63 23.21
CA MET A 44 3.99 3.87 22.48
C MET A 44 3.45 2.57 21.89
N ILE A 45 2.56 1.90 22.61
CA ILE A 45 1.88 0.70 22.10
C ILE A 45 0.90 1.11 20.99
N ALA A 46 0.11 2.16 21.19
CA ALA A 46 -0.80 2.67 20.17
C ALA A 46 -0.05 3.07 18.89
N SER A 47 1.10 3.75 18.98
CA SER A 47 1.90 4.11 17.79
C SER A 47 2.52 2.90 17.07
N ALA A 48 2.79 1.80 17.77
CA ALA A 48 3.18 0.54 17.12
C ALA A 48 2.01 -0.13 16.39
N TYR A 49 0.77 0.08 16.84
CA TYR A 49 -0.45 -0.43 16.21
C TYR A 49 -1.02 0.49 15.12
N PHE A 50 -0.83 1.80 15.23
CA PHE A 50 -0.94 2.73 14.11
C PHE A 50 0.25 2.49 13.21
N GLY A 51 0.21 1.37 12.49
CA GLY A 51 1.22 0.99 11.53
C GLY A 51 1.55 2.22 10.70
N VAL A 52 2.81 2.64 10.77
CA VAL A 52 3.41 3.44 9.71
C VAL A 52 3.04 2.66 8.46
N GLY A 53 2.05 3.17 7.71
CA GLY A 53 1.62 2.55 6.48
C GLY A 53 2.90 2.40 5.69
N VAL A 54 3.35 1.16 5.50
CA VAL A 54 4.55 0.92 4.70
C VAL A 54 4.23 1.62 3.40
N ALA A 55 4.92 2.73 3.14
CA ALA A 55 4.83 3.41 1.87
C ALA A 55 5.01 2.27 0.87
N SER A 56 3.97 1.97 0.09
CA SER A 56 4.07 0.92 -0.90
C SER A 56 5.35 1.27 -1.65
N GLU A 57 6.35 0.39 -1.63
CA GLU A 57 7.51 0.57 -2.49
C GLU A 57 6.94 0.50 -3.89
N LEU A 58 6.59 1.68 -4.41
CA LEU A 58 6.56 1.98 -5.81
C LEU A 58 7.77 1.25 -6.39
N PRO A 59 7.59 0.34 -7.36
CA PRO A 59 8.74 -0.37 -7.89
C PRO A 59 9.67 0.68 -8.49
N ARG A 60 10.77 0.99 -7.80
CA ARG A 60 11.74 2.00 -8.26
C ARG A 60 12.21 1.66 -9.68
N GLY A 61 12.27 0.36 -9.98
CA GLY A 61 12.48 -0.18 -11.32
C GLY A 61 11.45 0.33 -12.34
N TYR A 62 10.14 0.23 -12.07
CA TYR A 62 9.10 0.76 -12.97
C TYR A 62 9.25 2.27 -13.23
N PHE A 63 9.47 3.07 -12.18
CA PHE A 63 9.65 4.52 -12.33
C PHE A 63 10.87 4.84 -13.20
N THR A 64 11.98 4.13 -12.98
CA THR A 64 13.20 4.28 -13.77
C THR A 64 12.96 3.88 -15.22
N TRP A 65 12.30 2.74 -15.45
CA TRP A 65 11.95 2.23 -16.78
C TRP A 65 11.07 3.21 -17.56
N CYS A 66 10.13 3.85 -16.88
CA CYS A 66 9.28 4.90 -17.42
C CYS A 66 10.05 6.17 -17.80
N GLN A 67 11.02 6.56 -16.97
CA GLN A 67 11.87 7.74 -17.23
C GLN A 67 12.87 7.48 -18.35
N THR A 68 13.32 6.23 -18.54
CA THR A 68 14.23 5.88 -19.65
C THR A 68 13.55 5.99 -21.00
N ASP A 69 12.26 5.65 -21.09
CA ASP A 69 11.46 5.83 -22.29
C ASP A 69 9.99 6.02 -21.91
N THR A 70 9.46 7.22 -22.16
CA THR A 70 8.09 7.59 -21.83
C THR A 70 7.04 6.76 -22.59
N SER A 71 7.43 6.12 -23.70
CA SER A 71 6.55 5.22 -24.45
C SER A 71 6.27 3.90 -23.71
N ASN A 72 6.98 3.62 -22.61
CA ASN A 72 6.69 2.50 -21.71
C ASN A 72 5.45 2.74 -20.83
N CYS A 73 5.11 4.01 -20.60
CA CYS A 73 3.98 4.43 -19.75
C CYS A 73 3.07 5.45 -20.46
N PRO A 74 2.55 5.13 -21.66
CA PRO A 74 1.75 6.07 -22.41
C PRO A 74 0.44 6.32 -21.66
N ALA A 75 0.24 7.56 -21.24
CA ALA A 75 -1.02 8.04 -20.73
C ALA A 75 -1.91 8.33 -21.95
N VAL A 76 -2.71 7.35 -22.38
CA VAL A 76 -3.54 7.44 -23.59
C VAL A 76 -4.93 6.84 -23.34
N GLU A 77 -5.94 7.28 -24.10
CA GLU A 77 -7.28 6.67 -24.10
C GLU A 77 -7.34 5.45 -25.06
N PRO A 78 -8.36 4.57 -24.93
CA PRO A 78 -9.32 4.49 -23.83
C PRO A 78 -8.71 3.93 -22.53
N GLN A 79 -9.18 4.43 -21.39
CA GLN A 79 -8.76 3.97 -20.06
C GLN A 79 -9.40 2.65 -19.61
N VAL A 80 -10.50 2.24 -20.26
CA VAL A 80 -11.32 1.08 -19.92
C VAL A 80 -11.78 0.41 -21.21
N VAL A 81 -11.80 -0.92 -21.23
CA VAL A 81 -12.37 -1.71 -22.35
C VAL A 81 -13.63 -2.49 -21.93
N PRO A 82 -14.53 -2.83 -22.86
CA PRO A 82 -15.62 -3.75 -22.58
C PRO A 82 -15.13 -5.15 -22.20
N TYR A 83 -15.69 -5.76 -21.15
CA TYR A 83 -15.42 -7.16 -20.82
C TYR A 83 -16.38 -8.09 -21.57
N THR A 84 -15.96 -8.50 -22.77
CA THR A 84 -16.69 -9.43 -23.64
C THR A 84 -16.04 -10.81 -23.67
N TYR A 85 -16.64 -11.76 -24.40
CA TYR A 85 -16.04 -13.08 -24.64
C TYR A 85 -14.72 -12.97 -25.39
N GLU A 86 -14.60 -12.01 -26.31
CA GLU A 86 -13.37 -11.74 -27.06
C GLU A 86 -12.27 -11.24 -26.13
N THR A 87 -12.57 -10.28 -25.24
CA THR A 87 -11.61 -9.79 -24.23
C THR A 87 -11.17 -10.94 -23.31
N ALA A 88 -12.11 -11.75 -22.81
CA ALA A 88 -11.78 -12.89 -21.95
C ALA A 88 -10.91 -13.93 -22.67
N ASN A 89 -11.25 -14.27 -23.92
CA ASN A 89 -10.49 -15.23 -24.72
C ASN A 89 -9.08 -14.71 -25.04
N LEU A 90 -8.93 -13.41 -25.30
CA LEU A 90 -7.64 -12.79 -25.55
C LEU A 90 -6.73 -12.85 -24.31
N LEU A 91 -7.27 -12.64 -23.11
CA LEU A 91 -6.52 -12.79 -21.86
C LEU A 91 -6.02 -14.23 -21.66
N GLU A 92 -6.89 -15.23 -21.90
CA GLU A 92 -6.50 -16.64 -21.82
C GLU A 92 -5.47 -17.02 -22.90
N MET A 93 -5.64 -16.52 -24.12
CA MET A 93 -4.67 -16.69 -25.20
C MET A 93 -3.31 -16.12 -24.79
N ALA A 94 -3.27 -14.89 -24.27
CA ALA A 94 -2.04 -14.27 -23.80
C ALA A 94 -1.35 -15.15 -22.74
N ARG A 95 -2.08 -15.61 -21.72
CA ARG A 95 -1.54 -16.47 -20.66
C ARG A 95 -1.01 -17.81 -21.20
N SER A 96 -1.67 -18.38 -22.20
CA SER A 96 -1.24 -19.61 -22.87
C SER A 96 0.05 -19.39 -23.67
N GLU A 97 0.06 -18.39 -24.56
CA GLU A 97 1.19 -18.06 -25.45
C GLU A 97 2.45 -17.68 -24.68
N ARG A 98 2.30 -16.98 -23.54
CA ARG A 98 3.43 -16.61 -22.67
C ARG A 98 4.29 -17.82 -22.29
N ARG A 99 3.71 -19.03 -22.14
CA ARG A 99 4.45 -20.26 -21.78
C ARG A 99 5.57 -20.59 -22.78
N PHE A 100 5.38 -20.23 -24.04
CA PHE A 100 6.34 -20.47 -25.11
C PHE A 100 7.26 -19.27 -25.36
N ALA A 101 6.79 -18.06 -25.04
CA ALA A 101 7.56 -16.84 -25.23
C ALA A 101 8.60 -16.60 -24.12
N ILE A 102 8.26 -16.87 -22.85
CA ILE A 102 9.08 -16.48 -21.69
C ILE A 102 9.11 -17.59 -20.65
N ARG A 103 10.32 -18.01 -20.30
CA ARG A 103 10.58 -18.91 -19.17
C ARG A 103 10.81 -18.09 -17.90
N TYR A 104 10.13 -18.45 -16.82
CA TYR A 104 10.37 -17.80 -15.53
C TYR A 104 11.82 -17.99 -15.06
N ARG A 105 12.49 -16.90 -14.73
CA ARG A 105 13.82 -16.85 -14.10
C ARG A 105 13.90 -15.57 -13.28
N ALA A 106 14.16 -15.69 -11.98
CA ALA A 106 14.43 -14.55 -11.11
C ALA A 106 15.73 -13.85 -11.53
N ASP A 107 15.72 -12.52 -11.48
CA ASP A 107 16.92 -11.73 -11.70
C ASP A 107 17.78 -11.63 -10.43
N ASP A 108 19.11 -11.55 -10.62
CA ASP A 108 20.04 -11.28 -9.52
C ASP A 108 19.91 -9.83 -9.02
N ILE A 109 19.53 -8.92 -9.92
CA ILE A 109 19.27 -7.50 -9.68
C ILE A 109 18.03 -7.12 -10.50
N ASP A 110 16.98 -6.62 -9.83
CA ASP A 110 15.72 -6.14 -10.44
C ASP A 110 15.98 -5.25 -11.66
N SER A 111 15.47 -5.68 -12.82
CA SER A 111 15.75 -5.07 -14.11
C SER A 111 14.50 -5.09 -14.99
N TRP A 112 13.83 -3.96 -15.09
CA TRP A 112 12.63 -3.80 -15.91
C TRP A 112 13.01 -3.70 -17.38
N SER A 113 12.71 -4.74 -18.16
CA SER A 113 13.02 -4.74 -19.58
C SER A 113 12.04 -5.56 -20.41
N TYR A 114 12.01 -5.33 -21.72
CA TYR A 114 11.29 -6.24 -22.59
C TYR A 114 12.03 -7.59 -22.63
N PRO A 115 11.36 -8.74 -22.42
CA PRO A 115 11.99 -10.05 -22.27
C PRO A 115 12.45 -10.65 -23.61
N SER A 116 13.33 -9.93 -24.30
CA SER A 116 13.93 -10.29 -25.60
C SER A 116 14.79 -11.55 -25.55
N ARG A 117 15.20 -11.98 -24.36
CA ARG A 117 16.04 -13.16 -24.13
C ARG A 117 15.24 -14.46 -23.99
N GLY A 118 13.91 -14.39 -23.92
CA GLY A 118 13.03 -15.55 -23.71
C GLY A 118 12.98 -16.04 -22.25
N TRP A 119 13.46 -15.23 -21.31
CA TRP A 119 13.29 -15.43 -19.87
C TRP A 119 13.12 -14.09 -19.16
N GLY A 120 12.57 -14.13 -17.95
CA GLY A 120 12.33 -12.99 -17.06
C GLY A 120 11.51 -13.43 -15.85
N ASP A 121 11.33 -12.55 -14.88
CA ASP A 121 10.49 -12.77 -13.69
C ASP A 121 9.16 -12.02 -13.78
N CYS A 122 8.62 -11.50 -12.67
CA CYS A 122 7.22 -11.11 -12.60
C CYS A 122 6.89 -9.84 -13.40
N GLU A 123 7.75 -8.84 -13.33
CA GLU A 123 7.63 -7.59 -14.07
C GLU A 123 7.85 -7.78 -15.57
N ASP A 124 8.86 -8.57 -15.95
CA ASP A 124 9.14 -8.87 -17.36
C ASP A 124 7.98 -9.62 -18.02
N ILE A 125 7.39 -10.57 -17.30
CA ILE A 125 6.19 -11.28 -17.75
C ILE A 125 5.00 -10.31 -17.88
N ALA A 126 4.81 -9.39 -16.94
CA ALA A 126 3.76 -8.37 -17.02
C ALA A 126 3.98 -7.42 -18.22
N ILE A 127 5.24 -7.03 -18.48
CA ILE A 127 5.61 -6.20 -19.65
C ILE A 127 5.28 -6.93 -20.95
N TRP A 128 5.56 -8.22 -21.03
CA TRP A 128 5.19 -9.02 -22.19
C TRP A 128 3.69 -9.12 -22.36
N PHE A 129 2.92 -9.36 -21.29
CA PHE A 129 1.47 -9.37 -21.38
C PHE A 129 0.94 -8.04 -21.93
N ARG A 130 1.46 -6.91 -21.44
CA ARG A 130 1.06 -5.59 -21.90
C ARG A 130 1.31 -5.43 -23.40
N SER A 131 2.49 -5.83 -23.87
CA SER A 131 2.84 -5.76 -25.29
C SER A 131 2.02 -6.71 -26.16
N PHE A 132 1.84 -7.96 -25.72
CA PHE A 132 1.03 -8.95 -26.45
C PHE A 132 -0.42 -8.49 -26.59
N LEU A 133 -1.03 -8.05 -25.48
CA LEU A 133 -2.41 -7.55 -25.49
C LEU A 133 -2.53 -6.29 -26.34
N HIS A 134 -1.55 -5.39 -26.29
CA HIS A 134 -1.51 -4.20 -27.14
C HIS A 134 -1.51 -4.53 -28.63
N GLN A 135 -0.61 -5.44 -29.04
CA GLN A 135 -0.52 -5.91 -30.42
C GLN A 135 -1.79 -6.61 -30.89
N ASN A 136 -2.60 -7.12 -29.96
CA ASN A 136 -3.88 -7.78 -30.23
C ASN A 136 -5.10 -6.88 -29.94
N GLY A 137 -4.92 -5.56 -29.88
CA GLY A 137 -6.00 -4.58 -29.88
C GLY A 137 -6.48 -4.09 -28.52
N VAL A 138 -5.87 -4.52 -27.40
CA VAL A 138 -6.12 -3.91 -26.09
C VAL A 138 -5.39 -2.56 -26.03
N PRO A 139 -6.08 -1.44 -25.78
CA PRO A 139 -5.41 -0.15 -25.73
C PRO A 139 -4.45 -0.07 -24.55
N MET A 140 -3.28 0.58 -24.73
CA MET A 140 -2.31 0.78 -23.65
C MET A 140 -2.91 1.51 -22.46
N GLY A 141 -3.83 2.43 -22.74
CA GLY A 141 -4.64 3.15 -21.76
C GLY A 141 -5.47 2.27 -20.85
N ALA A 142 -5.78 1.03 -21.24
CA ALA A 142 -6.61 0.12 -20.45
C ALA A 142 -5.78 -0.87 -19.61
N MET A 143 -4.46 -0.76 -19.58
CA MET A 143 -3.59 -1.70 -18.86
C MET A 143 -2.78 -1.02 -17.75
N ARG A 144 -2.71 -1.65 -16.57
CA ARG A 144 -1.97 -1.14 -15.39
C ARG A 144 -1.03 -2.21 -14.86
N PHE A 145 0.21 -1.85 -14.59
CA PHE A 145 1.03 -2.64 -13.70
C PHE A 145 0.49 -2.53 -12.28
N ALA A 146 0.40 -3.67 -11.60
CA ALA A 146 -0.07 -3.77 -10.23
C ALA A 146 0.95 -4.52 -9.39
N VAL A 147 1.02 -4.14 -8.11
CA VAL A 147 2.05 -4.56 -7.18
C VAL A 147 1.40 -4.97 -5.88
N GLY A 148 1.90 -6.05 -5.31
CA GLY A 148 1.48 -6.58 -4.03
C GLY A 148 2.62 -7.27 -3.32
N ARG A 149 2.35 -7.76 -2.11
CA ARG A 149 3.31 -8.56 -1.34
C ARG A 149 2.89 -10.01 -1.30
N THR A 150 3.86 -10.88 -1.52
CA THR A 150 3.81 -12.32 -1.34
C THR A 150 4.81 -12.73 -0.26
N TRP A 151 4.84 -14.02 0.09
CA TRP A 151 5.80 -14.54 1.08
C TRP A 151 7.26 -14.45 0.59
N ASN A 152 7.47 -14.38 -0.72
CA ASN A 152 8.78 -14.32 -1.38
C ASN A 152 9.20 -12.90 -1.82
N GLY A 153 8.44 -11.85 -1.47
CA GLY A 153 8.81 -10.46 -1.75
C GLY A 153 7.68 -9.64 -2.37
N LEU A 154 8.06 -8.64 -3.17
CA LEU A 154 7.13 -7.93 -4.04
C LEU A 154 6.74 -8.82 -5.21
N HIS A 155 5.51 -8.70 -5.67
CA HIS A 155 5.03 -9.38 -6.87
C HIS A 155 4.34 -8.36 -7.77
N VAL A 156 4.71 -8.39 -9.05
CA VAL A 156 4.14 -7.54 -10.09
C VAL A 156 3.27 -8.39 -11.01
N TRP A 157 2.11 -7.85 -11.38
CA TRP A 157 1.24 -8.41 -12.42
C TRP A 157 0.68 -7.29 -13.29
N LEU A 158 -0.07 -7.67 -14.33
CA LEU A 158 -0.79 -6.73 -15.18
C LEU A 158 -2.28 -6.80 -14.89
N GLU A 159 -2.96 -5.66 -14.92
CA GLU A 159 -4.40 -5.57 -14.82
C GLU A 159 -4.97 -4.89 -16.06
N VAL A 160 -5.97 -5.53 -16.67
CA VAL A 160 -6.77 -4.93 -17.73
C VAL A 160 -8.00 -4.30 -17.09
N MET A 161 -8.12 -2.99 -17.26
CA MET A 161 -9.22 -2.17 -16.78
C MET A 161 -10.42 -2.40 -17.68
N THR A 162 -11.48 -2.99 -17.14
CA THR A 162 -12.70 -3.27 -17.90
C THR A 162 -13.93 -2.58 -17.31
N ASP A 163 -15.00 -2.50 -18.08
CA ASP A 163 -16.31 -1.98 -17.64
C ASP A 163 -16.96 -2.81 -16.52
N ARG A 164 -16.45 -4.02 -16.24
CA ARG A 164 -16.82 -4.87 -15.09
C ARG A 164 -15.79 -4.84 -13.96
N GLY A 165 -14.85 -3.92 -14.04
CA GLY A 165 -13.74 -3.77 -13.11
C GLY A 165 -12.45 -4.43 -13.60
N PRO A 166 -11.38 -4.35 -12.80
CA PRO A 166 -10.06 -4.78 -13.25
C PRO A 166 -9.90 -6.31 -13.23
N ILE A 167 -9.35 -6.84 -14.32
CA ILE A 167 -9.00 -8.25 -14.47
C ILE A 167 -7.48 -8.37 -14.39
N ALA A 168 -7.00 -9.02 -13.33
CA ALA A 168 -5.59 -9.35 -13.16
C ALA A 168 -5.23 -10.53 -14.06
N ILE A 169 -4.12 -10.40 -14.79
CA ILE A 169 -3.48 -11.46 -15.54
C ILE A 169 -2.07 -11.67 -15.01
N ASP A 170 -1.80 -12.91 -14.59
CA ASP A 170 -0.51 -13.39 -14.11
C ASP A 170 -0.17 -14.73 -14.80
N GLN A 171 1.08 -15.15 -14.69
CA GLN A 171 1.52 -16.44 -15.23
C GLN A 171 0.72 -17.63 -14.65
N TYR A 172 0.21 -17.51 -13.41
CA TYR A 172 -0.48 -18.60 -12.74
C TYR A 172 -2.00 -18.50 -12.80
N GLU A 173 -2.58 -17.32 -12.96
CA GLU A 173 -4.03 -17.14 -12.92
C GLU A 173 -4.52 -15.92 -13.70
N ILE A 174 -5.82 -15.92 -14.01
CA ILE A 174 -6.57 -14.76 -14.48
C ILE A 174 -7.75 -14.62 -13.53
N ALA A 175 -7.89 -13.47 -12.88
CA ALA A 175 -8.94 -13.27 -11.89
C ALA A 175 -9.36 -11.81 -11.76
N THR A 176 -10.57 -11.57 -11.27
CA THR A 176 -10.94 -10.25 -10.76
C THR A 176 -10.08 -9.91 -9.55
N ARG A 177 -9.80 -8.61 -9.34
CA ARG A 177 -8.90 -8.17 -8.26
C ARG A 177 -9.28 -8.66 -6.86
N ASP A 178 -10.58 -8.88 -6.59
CA ASP A 178 -11.05 -9.41 -5.31
C ASP A 178 -10.76 -10.91 -5.10
N ARG A 179 -10.61 -11.66 -6.19
CA ARG A 179 -10.32 -13.10 -6.19
C ARG A 179 -8.85 -13.42 -6.44
N PHE A 180 -8.09 -12.46 -6.92
CA PHE A 180 -6.66 -12.61 -7.16
C PHE A 180 -5.91 -12.96 -5.87
N ARG A 181 -4.96 -13.90 -5.95
CA ARG A 181 -4.34 -14.49 -4.76
C ARG A 181 -3.45 -13.51 -4.00
N VAL A 182 -2.87 -12.54 -4.70
CA VAL A 182 -1.96 -11.54 -4.11
C VAL A 182 -2.76 -10.30 -3.75
N LYS A 183 -2.58 -9.82 -2.51
CA LYS A 183 -3.25 -8.60 -2.07
C LYS A 183 -2.62 -7.40 -2.78
N PHE A 184 -3.48 -6.68 -3.51
CA PHE A 184 -3.15 -5.43 -4.18
C PHE A 184 -2.71 -4.38 -3.16
N SER A 185 -1.52 -3.82 -3.38
CA SER A 185 -0.96 -2.74 -2.59
C SER A 185 -0.91 -1.44 -3.39
N TYR A 186 -0.53 -1.52 -4.66
CA TYR A 186 -0.35 -0.37 -5.55
C TYR A 186 -0.63 -0.75 -7.00
N GLY A 187 -1.04 0.22 -7.81
CA GLY A 187 -1.14 0.06 -9.25
C GLY A 187 -0.81 1.37 -9.95
N GLU A 188 -0.28 1.25 -11.16
CA GLU A 188 -0.17 2.33 -12.13
C GLU A 188 -1.52 3.06 -12.23
N SER A 189 -1.48 4.39 -12.39
CA SER A 189 -2.68 5.20 -12.54
C SER A 189 -2.44 6.33 -13.51
N TYR A 190 -3.48 6.67 -14.27
CA TYR A 190 -3.49 7.82 -15.16
C TYR A 190 -4.70 8.69 -14.81
N ASP A 191 -4.55 9.98 -15.07
CA ASP A 191 -5.58 10.99 -14.95
C ASP A 191 -5.86 11.51 -16.33
N CYS A 192 -7.10 11.36 -16.77
CA CYS A 192 -7.52 11.72 -18.11
C CYS A 192 -8.65 12.74 -18.01
N ASP A 193 -8.51 13.83 -18.74
CA ASP A 193 -9.50 14.88 -18.90
C ASP A 193 -9.74 15.17 -20.38
N GLU A 194 -10.50 16.23 -20.67
CA GLU A 194 -10.80 16.65 -22.05
C GLU A 194 -9.55 17.07 -22.85
N TYR A 195 -8.43 17.36 -22.20
CA TYR A 195 -7.17 17.82 -22.80
C TYR A 195 -6.15 16.69 -22.99
N GLY A 196 -6.42 15.50 -22.44
CA GLY A 196 -5.60 14.31 -22.62
C GLY A 196 -5.39 13.55 -21.32
N CYS A 197 -4.41 12.64 -21.34
CA CYS A 197 -4.09 11.79 -20.21
C CYS A 197 -2.69 12.11 -19.70
N ALA A 198 -2.51 12.07 -18.37
CA ALA A 198 -1.23 12.18 -17.69
C ALA A 198 -1.06 11.03 -16.70
N TRP A 199 0.17 10.52 -16.56
CA TRP A 199 0.48 9.53 -15.54
C TRP A 199 0.49 10.16 -14.14
N ARG A 200 -0.31 9.62 -13.21
CA ARG A 200 -0.35 10.06 -11.82
C ARG A 200 0.68 9.29 -11.01
N GLY A 201 1.89 9.84 -11.00
CA GLY A 201 3.07 9.20 -10.44
C GLY A 201 3.16 9.01 -8.93
N ASN A 202 2.05 8.86 -8.18
CA ASN A 202 2.10 8.55 -6.74
C ASN A 202 0.76 8.26 -6.00
N THR A 203 -0.38 8.05 -6.67
CA THR A 203 -1.66 7.95 -5.93
C THR A 203 -2.04 6.50 -5.58
N LEU A 204 -1.90 6.15 -4.30
CA LEU A 204 -2.43 4.91 -3.71
C LEU A 204 -3.96 4.85 -3.88
N TYR A 205 -4.50 3.83 -4.55
CA TYR A 205 -5.90 3.45 -4.34
C TYR A 205 -6.01 2.74 -2.98
N PRO A 206 -6.75 3.27 -1.99
CA PRO A 206 -6.99 2.51 -0.77
C PRO A 206 -7.81 1.27 -1.12
N SER A 207 -7.46 0.14 -0.50
CA SER A 207 -8.25 -1.09 -0.58
C SER A 207 -9.66 -0.85 -0.02
N ARG A 208 -10.64 -0.86 -0.92
CA ARG A 208 -12.06 -1.22 -0.72
C ARG A 208 -12.95 -0.47 0.29
N GLU A 209 -12.47 0.53 1.04
CA GLU A 209 -13.34 1.28 1.99
C GLU A 209 -13.78 2.69 1.55
N SER A 210 -13.30 3.23 0.43
CA SER A 210 -13.61 4.61 0.02
C SER A 210 -14.58 4.77 -1.16
N VAL A 211 -15.21 3.68 -1.65
CA VAL A 211 -16.27 3.78 -2.68
C VAL A 211 -17.61 4.11 -2.02
N SER A 212 -17.71 5.31 -1.44
CA SER A 212 -19.01 5.95 -1.10
C SER A 212 -19.25 7.24 -1.89
N GLY A 213 -18.38 7.57 -2.85
CA GLY A 213 -18.40 8.86 -3.55
C GLY A 213 -18.75 8.83 -5.04
N PHE A 214 -19.10 7.69 -5.64
CA PHE A 214 -19.66 7.69 -6.99
C PHE A 214 -21.15 7.99 -6.90
N THR A 215 -21.48 9.29 -6.82
CA THR A 215 -22.84 9.76 -7.04
C THR A 215 -23.29 9.29 -8.41
N GLN A 216 -24.26 8.39 -8.40
CA GLN A 216 -25.11 8.04 -9.52
C GLN A 216 -25.82 9.30 -10.00
N ASP A 217 -25.25 10.04 -10.96
CA ASP A 217 -26.02 10.99 -11.75
C ASP A 217 -26.73 10.18 -12.85
N ARG A 218 -27.94 9.73 -12.51
CA ARG A 218 -28.93 9.31 -13.49
C ARG A 218 -29.58 10.56 -14.05
N ARG A 219 -29.34 10.85 -15.32
CA ARG A 219 -30.35 11.41 -16.23
C ARG A 219 -30.21 10.80 -17.61
#